data_AF-A0ABD5XT37-F1
#
_entry.id   AF-A0ABD5XT37-F1
#
_cell.length_a   1.000
_cell.length_b   1.000
_cell.length_c   1.000
_cell.angle_alpha   90.00
_cell.angle_beta   90.00
_cell.angle_gamma   90.00
#
_symmetry.space_group_name_H-M   'P 1'
#
loop_
_entity.id
_entity.type
_entity.pdbx_description
1 polymer ?
#
loop_
_entity_poly.entity_id
_entity_poly.type
_entity_poly.pdbx_seq_one_letter_code
_entity_poly.pdbx_strand_id
1 'polypeptide(L)'
;MFPDTIETDRLRLERLTRDRVDPRTLYEAASDRSPTVDEETEYLPWSPLATLRDAEDRIAAFERQWAERERAEWAIRPREGEDGAGEFAGTAGLICRWDEDLALPAIWLRKPFWGRRYSGSGPTRS
;
A
#
# COMPACT_ATOMS: atom_id res chain seq x y z
N MET A 1 15.63 12.76 -4.34
CA MET A 1 14.48 12.39 -5.18
C MET A 1 14.10 10.98 -4.78
N PHE A 2 12.83 10.69 -4.50
CA PHE A 2 12.40 9.33 -4.21
C PHE A 2 12.28 8.52 -5.51
N PRO A 3 12.60 7.22 -5.51
CA PRO A 3 12.45 6.39 -6.70
C PRO A 3 10.98 6.21 -7.06
N ASP A 4 10.63 6.42 -8.34
CA ASP A 4 9.27 6.21 -8.84
C ASP A 4 8.83 4.75 -8.84
N THR A 5 9.78 3.82 -8.86
CA THR A 5 9.54 2.38 -8.80
C THR A 5 10.64 1.71 -8.00
N ILE A 6 10.27 0.78 -7.13
CA ILE A 6 11.18 -0.11 -6.40
C ILE A 6 10.77 -1.53 -6.72
N GLU A 7 11.71 -2.33 -7.23
CA GLU A 7 11.49 -3.74 -7.51
C GLU A 7 12.25 -4.59 -6.51
N THR A 8 11.59 -5.63 -6.03
CA THR A 8 12.17 -6.69 -5.22
C THR A 8 11.96 -8.03 -5.92
N ASP A 9 12.44 -9.11 -5.33
CA ASP A 9 12.26 -10.45 -5.91
C ASP A 9 10.77 -10.83 -6.04
N ARG A 10 9.90 -10.30 -5.17
CA ARG A 10 8.48 -10.70 -5.10
C ARG A 10 7.47 -9.57 -5.26
N LEU A 11 7.89 -8.34 -4.97
CA LEU A 11 7.03 -7.18 -4.96
C LEU A 11 7.55 -6.11 -5.90
N ARG A 12 6.61 -5.41 -6.53
CA ARG A 12 6.84 -4.17 -7.25
C ARG A 12 6.10 -3.06 -6.52
N LEU A 13 6.84 -2.03 -6.12
CA LEU A 13 6.33 -0.84 -5.47
C LEU A 13 6.38 0.28 -6.50
N GLU A 14 5.23 0.86 -6.81
CA GLU A 14 5.12 1.92 -7.81
C GLU A 14 4.58 3.17 -7.14
N ARG A 15 5.14 4.34 -7.45
CA ARG A 15 4.68 5.61 -6.92
C ARG A 15 3.15 5.69 -7.00
N LEU A 16 2.53 5.98 -5.87
CA LEU A 16 1.08 6.05 -5.77
C LEU A 16 0.62 7.38 -6.36
N THR A 17 0.00 7.31 -7.53
CA THR A 17 -0.53 8.44 -8.30
C THR A 17 -1.87 8.03 -8.90
N ARG A 18 -2.67 9.02 -9.29
CA ARG A 18 -3.97 8.80 -9.95
C ARG A 18 -3.86 8.05 -11.28
N ASP A 19 -2.71 8.13 -11.94
CA ASP A 19 -2.45 7.43 -13.20
C ASP A 19 -2.12 5.94 -13.00
N ARG A 20 -1.68 5.55 -11.80
CA ARG A 20 -1.22 4.19 -11.49
C ARG A 20 -2.14 3.41 -10.54
N VAL A 21 -2.98 4.13 -9.80
CA VAL A 21 -3.97 3.56 -8.89
C VAL A 21 -5.29 4.27 -9.11
N ASP A 22 -6.29 3.51 -9.56
CA ASP A 22 -7.67 4.01 -9.64
C ASP A 22 -8.16 4.31 -8.21
N PRO A 23 -8.70 5.53 -7.93
CA PRO A 23 -9.30 5.85 -6.64
C PRO A 23 -10.33 4.82 -6.18
N ARG A 24 -11.05 4.17 -7.10
CA ARG A 24 -11.98 3.08 -6.81
C ARG A 24 -11.27 1.87 -6.23
N THR A 25 -10.12 1.48 -6.77
CA THR A 25 -9.33 0.35 -6.24
C THR A 25 -8.87 0.65 -4.81
N LEU A 26 -8.41 1.88 -4.55
CA LEU A 26 -8.04 2.28 -3.20
C LEU A 26 -9.26 2.28 -2.27
N TYR A 27 -10.39 2.86 -2.70
CA TYR A 27 -11.64 2.88 -1.93
C TYR A 27 -12.13 1.48 -1.59
N GLU A 28 -12.19 0.57 -2.57
CA GLU A 28 -12.65 -0.81 -2.36
C GLU A 28 -11.74 -1.58 -1.39
N ALA A 29 -10.44 -1.31 -1.41
CA ALA A 29 -9.48 -1.95 -0.51
C ALA A 29 -9.47 -1.34 0.91
N ALA A 30 -9.70 -0.04 1.03
CA ALA A 30 -9.47 0.75 2.24
C ALA A 30 -10.77 1.31 2.87
N SER A 31 -11.94 0.83 2.47
CA SER A 31 -13.25 1.19 3.06
C SER A 31 -13.90 -0.01 3.73
N ASP A 32 -15.01 0.22 4.45
CA ASP A 32 -15.85 -0.79 5.09
C ASP A 32 -16.42 -1.85 4.11
N ARG A 33 -16.22 -1.66 2.79
CA ARG A 33 -16.50 -2.69 1.78
C ARG A 33 -15.49 -3.83 1.80
N SER A 34 -14.27 -3.58 2.27
CA SER A 34 -13.29 -4.63 2.51
C SER A 34 -13.64 -5.29 3.85
N PRO A 35 -13.96 -6.60 3.86
CA PRO A 35 -14.41 -7.29 5.08
C PRO A 35 -13.31 -7.38 6.15
N THR A 36 -12.09 -6.97 5.82
CA THR A 36 -10.90 -7.05 6.67
C THR A 36 -10.32 -5.68 7.00
N VAL A 37 -10.92 -4.58 6.53
CA VAL A 37 -10.35 -3.23 6.70
C VAL A 37 -10.22 -2.82 8.16
N ASP A 38 -11.18 -3.22 9.01
CA ASP A 38 -11.16 -2.87 10.43
C ASP A 38 -9.97 -3.51 11.14
N GLU A 39 -9.70 -4.78 10.87
CA GLU A 39 -8.52 -5.49 11.41
C GLU A 39 -7.21 -4.94 10.82
N GLU A 40 -7.22 -4.51 9.57
CA GLU A 40 -6.05 -3.94 8.89
C GLU A 40 -5.70 -2.53 9.39
N THR A 41 -6.71 -1.76 9.78
CA THR A 41 -6.58 -0.36 10.22
C THR A 41 -6.54 -0.20 11.73
N GLU A 42 -6.84 -1.25 12.51
CA GLU A 42 -6.79 -1.26 13.99
C GLU A 42 -5.46 -0.70 14.55
N TYR A 43 -4.35 -1.01 13.88
CA TYR A 43 -3.00 -0.60 14.29
C TYR A 43 -2.44 0.56 13.46
N LEU A 44 -3.25 1.16 12.58
CA LEU A 44 -2.84 2.25 11.71
C LEU A 44 -3.44 3.57 12.19
N PRO A 45 -2.71 4.68 12.02
CA PRO A 45 -3.15 6.00 12.49
C PRO A 45 -4.29 6.61 11.64
N TRP A 46 -4.87 5.85 10.69
CA TRP A 46 -5.91 6.35 9.78
C TRP A 46 -7.13 5.44 9.78
N SER A 47 -8.31 6.06 9.68
CA SER A 47 -9.59 5.36 9.62
C SER A 47 -9.95 4.94 8.19
N PRO A 48 -10.75 3.87 8.01
CA PRO A 48 -11.28 3.49 6.71
C PRO A 48 -11.88 4.66 5.92
N LEU A 49 -11.75 4.61 4.60
CA LEU A 49 -12.30 5.63 3.70
C LEU A 49 -13.83 5.51 3.67
N ALA A 50 -14.52 6.60 3.98
CA ALA A 50 -15.99 6.62 3.98
C ALA A 50 -16.55 6.68 2.55
N THR A 51 -15.86 7.39 1.64
CA THR A 51 -16.34 7.66 0.29
C THR A 51 -15.25 7.50 -0.78
N LEU A 52 -15.67 7.33 -2.04
CA LEU A 52 -14.75 7.37 -3.18
C LEU A 52 -13.99 8.69 -3.26
N ARG A 53 -14.64 9.79 -2.88
CA ARG A 53 -14.02 11.13 -2.83
C ARG A 53 -12.87 11.17 -1.82
N ASP A 54 -12.98 10.48 -0.70
CA ASP A 54 -11.89 10.39 0.28
C ASP A 54 -10.67 9.67 -0.30
N ALA A 55 -10.88 8.68 -1.18
CA ALA A 55 -9.80 8.01 -1.90
C ALA A 55 -9.12 8.93 -2.91
N GLU A 56 -9.90 9.71 -3.67
CA GLU A 56 -9.38 10.72 -4.60
C GLU A 56 -8.56 11.78 -3.87
N ASP A 57 -9.11 12.34 -2.78
CA ASP A 57 -8.45 13.34 -1.94
C ASP A 57 -7.16 12.78 -1.32
N ARG A 58 -7.15 11.49 -0.93
CA ARG A 58 -5.96 10.82 -0.40
C ARG A 58 -4.86 10.67 -1.44
N ILE A 59 -5.19 10.23 -2.65
CA ILE A 59 -4.21 10.10 -3.74
C ILE A 59 -3.64 11.48 -4.09
N ALA A 60 -4.49 12.49 -4.21
CA ALA A 60 -4.05 13.86 -4.49
C ALA A 60 -3.14 14.42 -3.37
N ALA A 61 -3.42 14.08 -2.11
CA ALA A 61 -2.56 14.44 -0.99
C ALA A 61 -1.18 13.78 -1.09
N PHE A 62 -1.10 12.49 -1.43
CA PHE A 62 0.18 11.80 -1.62
C PHE A 62 1.00 12.39 -2.77
N GLU A 63 0.36 12.75 -3.88
CA GLU A 63 1.04 13.40 -5.00
C GLU A 63 1.63 14.76 -4.62
N ARG A 64 0.88 15.57 -3.86
CA ARG A 64 1.34 16.86 -3.34
C ARG A 64 2.52 16.68 -2.36
N GLN A 65 2.37 15.81 -1.37
CA GLN A 65 3.41 15.55 -0.37
C GLN A 65 4.69 14.97 -0.99
N TRP A 66 4.57 14.22 -2.08
CA TRP A 66 5.71 13.77 -2.86
C TRP A 66 6.46 14.95 -3.50
N ALA A 67 5.73 15.90 -4.08
CA ALA A 67 6.32 17.11 -4.68
C ALA A 67 7.01 17.99 -3.63
N GLU A 68 6.41 18.09 -2.44
CA GLU A 68 6.93 18.82 -1.27
C GLU A 68 8.07 18.07 -0.55
N ARG A 69 8.33 16.81 -0.93
CA ARG A 69 9.32 15.91 -0.31
C ARG A 69 9.03 15.59 1.17
N GLU A 70 7.77 15.69 1.57
CA GLU A 70 7.31 15.37 2.93
C GLU A 70 6.96 13.89 3.07
N ARG A 71 6.45 13.27 2.01
CA ARG A 71 6.07 11.87 2.01
C ARG A 71 6.26 11.24 0.64
N ALA A 72 6.89 10.08 0.61
CA ALA A 72 6.84 9.17 -0.52
C ALA A 72 5.78 8.10 -0.25
N GLU A 73 4.93 7.79 -1.23
CA GLU A 73 3.97 6.69 -1.13
C GLU A 73 4.02 5.85 -2.40
N TRP A 74 3.99 4.54 -2.22
CA TRP A 74 4.01 3.53 -3.26
C TRP A 74 2.84 2.56 -3.09
N ALA A 75 2.21 2.21 -4.19
CA ALA A 75 1.32 1.07 -4.29
C ALA A 75 2.14 -0.22 -4.38
N ILE A 76 1.80 -1.21 -3.57
CA ILE A 76 2.46 -2.52 -3.55
C ILE A 76 1.68 -3.46 -4.45
N ARG A 77 2.38 -4.14 -5.37
CA ARG A 77 1.81 -5.19 -6.22
C ARG A 77 2.72 -6.44 -6.18
N PRO A 78 2.17 -7.66 -6.04
CA PRO A 78 2.94 -8.88 -6.22
C PRO A 78 3.44 -9.00 -7.66
N ARG A 79 4.63 -9.57 -7.84
CA ARG A 79 5.23 -9.81 -9.16
C ARG A 79 4.59 -11.00 -9.87
N GLU A 80 4.87 -11.12 -11.16
CA GLU A 80 4.53 -12.30 -11.94
C GLU A 80 5.07 -13.58 -11.27
N GLY A 81 4.23 -14.61 -11.19
CA GLY A 81 4.55 -15.86 -10.50
C GLY A 81 4.18 -15.89 -9.02
N GLU A 82 3.78 -14.76 -8.43
CA GLU A 82 3.19 -14.72 -7.08
C GLU A 82 1.66 -14.77 -7.16
N ASP A 83 1.00 -15.39 -6.17
CA ASP A 83 -0.46 -15.38 -6.08
C ASP A 83 -0.99 -13.95 -5.90
N GLY A 84 -1.87 -13.51 -6.80
CA GLY A 84 -2.35 -12.12 -6.86
C GLY A 84 -1.41 -11.18 -7.61
N ALA A 85 -0.57 -11.70 -8.52
CA ALA A 85 0.29 -10.91 -9.40
C ALA A 85 -0.45 -9.72 -10.03
N GLY A 86 0.14 -8.53 -9.91
CA GLY A 86 -0.42 -7.28 -10.42
C GLY A 86 -1.58 -6.68 -9.61
N GLU A 87 -2.16 -7.41 -8.66
CA GLU A 87 -3.21 -6.87 -7.79
C GLU A 87 -2.66 -5.81 -6.82
N PHE A 88 -3.51 -4.86 -6.45
CA PHE A 88 -3.18 -3.89 -5.42
C PHE A 88 -3.16 -4.58 -4.05
N ALA A 89 -1.98 -4.82 -3.49
CA ALA A 89 -1.79 -5.52 -2.23
C ALA A 89 -1.78 -4.58 -1.02
N GLY A 90 -1.67 -3.26 -1.23
CA GLY A 90 -1.62 -2.25 -0.18
C GLY A 90 -0.69 -1.10 -0.54
N THR A 91 -0.23 -0.36 0.46
CA THR A 91 0.69 0.77 0.27
C THR A 91 1.90 0.69 1.19
N ALA A 92 3.02 1.22 0.71
CA ALA A 92 4.20 1.50 1.51
C ALA A 92 4.53 2.97 1.33
N GLY A 93 4.91 3.64 2.40
CA GLY A 93 5.29 5.03 2.39
C GLY A 93 6.47 5.31 3.30
N LEU A 94 7.11 6.45 3.05
CA LEU A 94 8.17 7.00 3.86
C LEU A 94 7.81 8.44 4.18
N ILE A 95 7.60 8.74 5.45
CA ILE A 95 7.26 10.08 5.94
C ILE A 95 8.55 10.73 6.42
N CYS A 96 8.95 11.84 5.81
CA CYS A 96 10.15 12.58 6.14
C CYS A 96 9.84 13.69 7.13
N ARG A 97 10.50 13.64 8.30
CA ARG A 97 10.49 14.71 9.29
C ARG A 97 11.86 15.38 9.26
N TRP A 98 12.00 16.34 8.36
CA TRP A 98 13.28 17.01 8.10
C TRP A 98 13.82 17.76 9.32
N ASP A 99 12.93 18.35 10.13
CA ASP A 99 13.31 19.03 11.37
C ASP A 99 13.92 18.10 12.43
N GLU A 100 13.62 16.80 12.35
CA GLU A 100 14.09 15.76 13.28
C GLU A 100 15.18 14.86 12.67
N ASP A 101 15.61 15.12 11.42
CA ASP A 101 16.46 14.22 10.61
C ASP A 101 15.97 12.75 10.63
N LEU A 102 14.65 12.57 10.59
CA LEU A 102 13.99 11.29 10.79
C LEU A 102 13.12 10.92 9.59
N ALA A 103 13.14 9.63 9.22
CA ALA A 103 12.22 9.07 8.25
C ALA A 103 11.44 7.90 8.85
N LEU A 104 10.12 7.96 8.79
CA LEU A 104 9.22 6.97 9.36
C LEU A 104 8.63 6.10 8.23
N PRO A 105 8.90 4.78 8.21
CA PRO A 105 8.23 3.89 7.28
C PRO A 105 6.77 3.68 7.71
N ALA A 106 5.86 3.76 6.74
CA ALA A 106 4.46 3.43 6.90
C ALA A 106 4.13 2.28 5.93
N ILE A 107 3.65 1.15 6.42
CA ILE A 107 3.27 0.03 5.54
C ILE A 107 1.88 -0.41 5.93
N TRP A 108 1.00 -0.50 4.93
CA TRP A 108 -0.30 -1.14 5.03
C TRP A 108 -0.38 -2.20 3.94
N LEU A 109 -0.73 -3.42 4.34
CA LEU A 109 -1.02 -4.52 3.42
C LEU A 109 -2.45 -4.95 3.66
N ARG A 110 -3.11 -5.45 2.61
CA ARG A 110 -4.40 -6.11 2.76
C ARG A 110 -4.22 -7.51 3.36
N LYS A 111 -5.16 -7.97 4.17
CA LYS A 111 -5.13 -9.26 4.89
C LYS A 111 -4.86 -10.48 4.00
N PRO A 112 -5.35 -10.58 2.74
CA PRO A 112 -4.99 -11.69 1.84
C PRO A 112 -3.49 -11.82 1.53
N PHE A 113 -2.71 -10.76 1.82
CA PHE A 113 -1.26 -10.71 1.64
C PHE A 113 -0.50 -10.78 2.99
N TRP A 114 -1.19 -10.87 4.12
CA TRP A 114 -0.59 -11.06 5.44
C TRP A 114 -0.15 -12.51 5.63
N GLY A 115 0.91 -12.73 6.42
CA GLY A 115 1.30 -14.08 6.83
C GLY A 115 1.96 -14.95 5.74
N ARG A 116 2.28 -14.41 4.56
CA ARG A 116 3.03 -15.15 3.51
C ARG A 116 4.52 -15.38 3.84
N ARG A 117 4.89 -15.37 5.13
CA ARG A 117 6.12 -16.00 5.62
C ARG A 117 5.86 -17.50 5.74
N TYR A 118 6.39 -18.26 4.78
CA TYR A 118 7.11 -19.52 5.00
C TYR A 118 6.99 -20.10 6.42
N SER A 119 6.04 -21.01 6.62
CA SER A 119 6.37 -22.24 7.32
C SER A 119 6.87 -23.22 6.24
N GLY A 120 8.04 -23.79 6.46
CA GLY A 120 8.69 -24.66 5.48
C GLY A 120 7.81 -25.85 5.08
N SER A 121 7.97 -26.27 3.83
CA SER A 121 7.81 -27.63 3.30
C SER A 121 6.81 -28.56 4.01
N GLY A 122 5.73 -28.92 3.32
CA GLY A 122 4.93 -30.13 3.59
C GLY A 122 4.01 -30.44 2.40
N PRO A 123 3.97 -31.70 1.89
CA PRO A 123 3.57 -31.98 0.52
C PRO A 123 2.06 -32.08 0.31
N THR A 124 1.69 -31.87 -0.95
CA THR A 124 0.47 -32.32 -1.62
C THR A 124 0.01 -33.67 -1.10
N ARG A 125 -1.27 -33.79 -0.76
CA ARG A 125 -1.97 -35.07 -0.79
C ARG A 125 -3.20 -34.97 -1.66
N SER A 126 -3.16 -35.79 -2.71
CA SER A 126 -4.25 -36.29 -3.55
C SER A 126 -5.35 -36.95 -2.74
#